data_AF-T1CKX0-F1
#
_entry.id   AF-T1CKX0-F1
#
_cell.length_a   1.000
_cell.length_b   1.000
_cell.length_c   1.000
_cell.angle_alpha   90.00
_cell.angle_beta   90.00
_cell.angle_gamma   90.00
#
_symmetry.space_group_name_H-M   'P 1'
#
loop_
_entity.id
_entity.type
_entity.pdbx_description
1 polymer ?
#
loop_
_entity_poly.entity_id
_entity_poly.type
_entity_poly.pdbx_seq_one_letter_code
_entity_poly.pdbx_strand_id
1 'polypeptide(L)'
;LKVLDPACGSGSFLLQAYQYLLDWYLDQYSQNPKKWKDRIVRTGSETFSLSSRERSRILLNNIYGVDIDSQAVEVTKLSLLLKALEKTPGEAIDLQLRLLHERALPDLEANIKRGNSIVGSDFYSTRQTTLLEPVSDHAVDVFQWEREFPPIFERPDPGFDVIIGNPP
;
A
#
# COMPACT_ATOMS: atom_id res chain seq x y z
N LEU A 1 -9.57 2.84 8.38
CA LEU A 1 -9.21 3.41 7.07
C LEU A 1 -8.31 2.44 6.32
N LYS A 2 -8.81 1.89 5.22
CA LYS A 2 -8.15 1.00 4.27
C LYS A 2 -8.34 1.62 2.90
N VAL A 3 -7.26 2.05 2.27
CA VAL A 3 -7.26 2.76 0.99
C VAL A 3 -6.77 1.79 -0.08
N LEU A 4 -7.54 1.63 -1.15
CA LEU A 4 -7.19 0.80 -2.30
C LEU A 4 -7.01 1.65 -3.55
N ASP A 5 -5.98 1.35 -4.34
CA ASP A 5 -5.92 1.66 -5.76
C ASP A 5 -5.94 0.37 -6.59
N PRO A 6 -7.03 0.06 -7.33
CA PRO A 6 -7.19 -1.20 -8.04
C PRO A 6 -6.39 -1.27 -9.36
N ALA A 7 -5.79 -0.17 -9.80
CA ALA A 7 -4.95 -0.09 -11.00
C ALA A 7 -3.79 0.88 -10.73
N CYS A 8 -2.93 0.52 -9.78
CA CYS A 8 -2.06 1.47 -9.10
C CYS A 8 -0.93 2.03 -9.97
N GLY A 9 -0.56 1.38 -11.08
CA GLY A 9 0.46 1.82 -12.01
C GLY A 9 1.78 2.10 -11.31
N SER A 10 2.26 3.35 -11.39
CA SER A 10 3.48 3.79 -10.69
C SER A 10 3.30 4.08 -9.20
N GLY A 11 2.09 3.95 -8.66
CA GLY A 11 1.78 4.18 -7.24
C GLY A 11 1.54 5.64 -6.87
N SER A 12 1.38 6.55 -7.84
CA SER A 12 1.30 8.00 -7.60
C SER A 12 0.15 8.39 -6.66
N PHE A 13 -1.05 7.80 -6.84
CA PHE A 13 -2.20 8.06 -5.97
C PHE A 13 -1.97 7.50 -4.57
N LEU A 14 -1.44 6.28 -4.46
CA LEU A 14 -1.10 5.66 -3.18
C LEU A 14 -0.04 6.44 -2.39
N LEU A 15 0.95 7.03 -3.08
CA LEU A 15 1.94 7.91 -2.47
C LEU A 15 1.30 9.16 -1.86
N GLN A 16 0.36 9.78 -2.58
CA GLN A 16 -0.35 10.95 -2.06
C GLN A 16 -1.26 10.60 -0.90
N ALA A 17 -1.99 9.47 -0.97
CA ALA A 17 -2.79 8.97 0.14
C ALA A 17 -1.93 8.66 1.36
N TYR A 18 -0.77 8.04 1.16
CA TYR A 18 0.17 7.77 2.24
C TYR A 18 0.72 9.06 2.86
N GLN A 19 1.14 10.03 2.05
CA GLN A 19 1.60 11.33 2.52
C GLN A 19 0.52 12.04 3.34
N TYR A 20 -0.72 12.07 2.84
CA TYR A 20 -1.86 12.64 3.57
C TYR A 20 -2.04 12.00 4.95
N LEU A 21 -1.97 10.66 5.04
CA LEU A 21 -2.08 9.96 6.32
C LEU A 21 -0.91 10.29 7.25
N LEU A 22 0.31 10.35 6.73
CA LEU A 22 1.48 10.73 7.53
C LEU A 22 1.30 12.11 8.15
N ASP A 23 0.86 13.09 7.37
CA ASP A 23 0.62 14.45 7.85
C ASP A 23 -0.50 14.49 8.88
N TRP A 24 -1.63 13.82 8.59
CA TRP A 24 -2.75 13.74 9.53
C TRP A 24 -2.34 13.11 10.87
N TYR A 25 -1.62 11.97 10.85
CA TYR A 25 -1.16 11.32 12.07
C TYR A 25 -0.16 12.18 12.85
N LEU A 26 0.75 12.86 12.16
CA LEU A 26 1.71 13.76 12.79
C LEU A 26 1.00 14.91 13.50
N ASP A 27 0.00 15.53 12.86
CA ASP A 27 -0.81 16.60 13.45
C ASP A 27 -1.58 16.13 14.68
N GLN A 28 -2.17 14.92 14.63
CA GLN A 28 -2.88 14.35 15.78
C GLN A 28 -1.92 14.02 16.95
N TYR A 29 -0.74 13.47 16.65
CA TYR A 29 0.19 13.06 17.69
C TYR A 29 0.91 14.25 18.33
N SER A 30 1.19 15.29 17.55
CA SER A 30 1.86 16.51 18.02
C SER A 30 1.00 17.30 19.02
N GLN A 31 -0.32 17.14 19.01
CA GLN A 31 -1.21 17.73 20.02
C GLN A 31 -1.02 17.12 21.43
N ASN A 32 -0.53 15.88 21.52
CA ASN A 32 -0.25 15.25 22.82
C ASN A 32 1.03 14.39 22.79
N PRO A 33 2.22 15.03 22.73
CA PRO A 33 3.49 14.33 22.53
C PRO A 33 3.83 13.32 23.64
N LYS A 34 3.39 13.58 24.87
CA LYS A 34 3.62 12.69 26.01
C LYS A 34 2.92 11.35 25.84
N LYS A 35 1.71 11.35 25.28
CA LYS A 35 0.93 10.14 25.00
C LYS A 35 1.54 9.31 23.87
N TRP A 36 2.10 9.98 22.86
CA TRP A 36 2.55 9.36 21.61
C TRP A 36 4.07 9.31 21.46
N LYS A 37 4.82 9.35 22.57
CA LYS A 37 6.29 9.39 22.60
C LYS A 37 6.99 8.28 21.79
N ASP A 38 6.35 7.12 21.62
CA ASP A 38 6.90 5.98 20.88
C ASP A 38 6.58 6.03 19.37
N ARG A 39 5.74 6.99 18.96
CA ARG A 39 5.22 7.16 17.59
C ARG A 39 5.87 8.35 16.89
N ILE A 40 6.26 9.38 17.65
CA ILE A 40 6.92 10.59 17.14
C ILE A 40 8.33 10.74 17.71
N VAL A 41 9.20 11.39 16.95
CA VAL A 41 10.57 11.74 17.32
C VAL A 41 10.71 13.25 17.24
N ARG A 42 11.39 13.85 18.22
CA ARG A 42 11.66 15.29 18.22
C ARG A 42 12.83 15.58 17.29
N THR A 43 12.64 16.46 16.31
CA THR A 43 13.64 16.79 15.27
C THR A 43 14.23 18.19 15.41
N GLY A 44 13.67 19.00 16.31
CA GLY A 44 14.10 20.37 16.59
C GLY A 44 13.52 20.87 17.91
N SER A 45 13.66 22.17 18.18
CA SER A 45 13.15 22.77 19.42
C SER A 45 11.64 22.57 19.58
N GLU A 46 10.85 22.67 18.50
CA GLU A 46 9.39 22.49 18.56
C GLU A 46 8.82 21.65 17.40
N THR A 47 9.68 20.96 16.65
CA THR A 47 9.26 20.14 15.51
C THR A 47 9.33 18.64 15.84
N PHE A 48 8.31 17.92 15.38
CA PHE A 48 8.22 16.47 15.48
C PHE A 48 8.22 15.84 14.08
N SER A 49 8.65 14.59 14.01
CA SER A 49 8.43 13.71 12.87
C SER A 49 7.86 12.38 13.34
N LEU A 50 7.20 11.63 12.47
CA LEU A 50 6.84 10.25 12.76
C LEU A 50 8.11 9.38 12.84
N SER A 51 8.14 8.47 13.81
CA SER A 51 9.18 7.44 13.89
C SER A 51 9.10 6.50 12.68
N SER A 52 10.22 5.90 12.27
CA SER A 52 10.24 4.92 11.16
C SER A 52 9.25 3.77 11.40
N ARG A 53 9.17 3.28 12.64
CA ARG A 53 8.20 2.23 13.03
C ARG A 53 6.76 2.66 12.78
N GLU A 54 6.44 3.91 13.06
CA GLU A 54 5.08 4.42 12.86
C GLU A 54 4.76 4.66 11.39
N ARG A 55 5.72 5.15 10.61
CA ARG A 55 5.61 5.26 9.16
C ARG A 55 5.31 3.89 8.52
N SER A 56 6.10 2.88 8.87
CA SER A 56 5.87 1.49 8.43
C SER A 56 4.50 0.95 8.86
N ARG A 57 4.08 1.23 10.11
CA ARG A 57 2.74 0.83 10.58
C ARG A 57 1.64 1.45 9.73
N ILE A 58 1.71 2.75 9.46
CA ILE A 58 0.69 3.47 8.67
C ILE A 58 0.66 2.91 7.24
N LEU A 59 1.83 2.70 6.62
CA LEU A 59 1.91 2.13 5.28
C LEU A 59 1.23 0.74 5.23
N LEU A 60 1.69 -0.20 6.06
CA LEU A 60 1.22 -1.59 6.07
C LEU A 60 -0.27 -1.73 6.44
N ASN A 61 -0.77 -0.85 7.30
CA ASN A 61 -2.15 -0.95 7.77
C ASN A 61 -3.15 -0.22 6.89
N ASN A 62 -2.75 0.71 6.04
CA ASN A 62 -3.69 1.64 5.41
C ASN A 62 -3.63 1.66 3.88
N ILE A 63 -2.51 1.29 3.26
CA ILE A 63 -2.28 1.47 1.81
C ILE A 63 -2.28 0.12 1.10
N TYR A 64 -3.13 -0.02 0.08
CA TYR A 64 -3.29 -1.25 -0.69
C TYR A 64 -3.38 -0.92 -2.18
N GLY A 65 -2.83 -1.78 -3.02
CA GLY A 65 -2.74 -1.57 -4.46
C GLY A 65 -2.83 -2.86 -5.24
N VAL A 66 -3.42 -2.80 -6.43
CA VAL A 66 -3.42 -3.89 -7.40
C VAL A 66 -3.00 -3.34 -8.76
N ASP A 67 -2.17 -4.09 -9.48
CA ASP A 67 -1.91 -3.82 -10.90
C ASP A 67 -1.73 -5.12 -11.69
N ILE A 68 -2.09 -5.12 -12.97
CA ILE A 68 -1.92 -6.27 -13.86
C ILE A 68 -0.46 -6.45 -14.28
N ASP A 69 0.29 -5.34 -14.37
CA ASP A 69 1.70 -5.34 -14.72
C ASP A 69 2.57 -5.56 -13.48
N SER A 70 3.34 -6.65 -13.51
CA SER A 70 4.34 -6.96 -12.48
C SER A 70 5.36 -5.84 -12.27
N GLN A 71 5.74 -5.11 -13.33
CA GLN A 71 6.72 -4.02 -13.21
C GLN A 71 6.11 -2.83 -12.47
N ALA A 72 4.85 -2.50 -12.77
CA ALA A 72 4.09 -1.47 -12.06
C ALA A 72 3.97 -1.79 -10.55
N VAL A 73 3.69 -3.05 -10.20
CA VAL A 73 3.67 -3.54 -8.81
C VAL A 73 5.01 -3.29 -8.11
N GLU A 74 6.13 -3.70 -8.72
CA GLU A 74 7.45 -3.54 -8.11
C GLU A 74 7.89 -2.07 -8.01
N VAL A 75 7.57 -1.25 -9.03
CA VAL A 75 7.82 0.20 -9.00
C VAL A 75 7.00 0.86 -7.89
N THR A 76 5.74 0.46 -7.71
CA THR A 76 4.87 0.97 -6.64
C THR A 76 5.42 0.59 -5.26
N LYS A 77 5.80 -0.69 -5.06
CA LYS A 77 6.42 -1.16 -3.82
C LYS A 77 7.67 -0.35 -3.49
N LEU A 78 8.60 -0.22 -4.44
CA LEU A 78 9.82 0.55 -4.25
C LEU A 78 9.51 2.00 -3.89
N SER A 79 8.63 2.66 -4.64
CA SER A 79 8.26 4.06 -4.39
C SER A 79 7.71 4.28 -2.98
N LEU A 80 6.82 3.38 -2.51
CA LEU A 80 6.25 3.44 -1.17
C LEU A 80 7.29 3.18 -0.08
N LEU A 81 8.21 2.23 -0.30
CA LEU A 81 9.32 1.97 0.61
C LEU A 81 10.24 3.18 0.73
N LEU A 82 10.68 3.75 -0.39
CA LEU A 82 11.49 4.98 -0.41
C LEU A 82 10.78 6.10 0.35
N LYS A 83 9.47 6.25 0.11
CA LYS A 83 8.66 7.24 0.82
C LYS A 83 8.63 6.99 2.33
N ALA A 84 8.49 5.73 2.77
CA ALA A 84 8.53 5.39 4.19
C ALA A 84 9.88 5.69 4.84
N LEU A 85 10.97 5.60 4.07
CA LEU A 85 12.32 5.95 4.52
C LEU A 85 12.61 7.45 4.51
N GLU A 86 11.91 8.25 3.68
CA GLU A 86 12.11 9.69 3.65
C GLU A 86 11.90 10.33 5.04
N LYS A 87 12.97 10.97 5.54
CA LYS A 87 13.10 11.86 6.72
C LYS A 87 13.48 11.23 8.08
N THR A 88 14.75 11.44 8.44
CA THR A 88 15.15 12.03 9.74
C THR A 88 16.02 13.26 9.39
N PRO A 89 15.70 14.50 9.82
CA PRO A 89 16.58 15.66 9.58
C PRO A 89 17.93 15.43 10.26
N GLY A 90 19.03 15.42 9.49
CA GLY A 90 20.40 15.17 9.97
C GLY A 90 21.05 13.88 9.44
N GLU A 91 20.29 13.01 8.80
CA GLU A 91 20.80 11.79 8.16
C GLU A 91 20.75 11.95 6.63
N ALA A 92 21.72 12.67 6.06
CA ALA A 92 22.05 12.50 4.64
C ALA A 92 22.76 11.14 4.49
N ILE A 93 22.01 10.05 4.60
CA ILE A 93 22.53 8.70 4.47
C ILE A 93 22.12 8.17 3.11
N ASP A 94 23.13 7.68 2.39
CA ASP A 94 23.01 6.93 1.15
C ASP A 94 21.89 5.89 1.25
N LEU A 95 20.93 5.96 0.34
CA LEU A 95 19.79 5.06 0.27
C LEU A 95 20.24 3.59 0.26
N GLN A 96 21.38 3.33 -0.39
CA GLN A 96 21.99 1.99 -0.45
C GLN A 96 22.40 1.50 0.94
N LEU A 97 22.99 2.37 1.77
CA LEU A 97 23.33 2.05 3.16
C LEU A 97 22.10 1.77 4.01
N ARG A 98 20.98 2.48 3.84
CA ARG A 98 19.75 2.19 4.60
C ARG A 98 19.09 0.89 4.17
N LEU A 99 19.02 0.59 2.87
CA LEU A 99 18.51 -0.70 2.40
C LEU A 99 19.36 -1.89 2.89
N LEU A 100 20.68 -1.68 3.07
CA LEU A 100 21.60 -2.70 3.59
C LEU A 100 21.59 -2.83 5.12
N HIS A 101 21.41 -1.72 5.86
CA HIS A 101 21.52 -1.70 7.32
C HIS A 101 20.16 -1.75 8.06
N GLU A 102 19.08 -1.26 7.46
CA GLU A 102 17.74 -1.45 8.01
C GLU A 102 17.30 -2.89 7.80
N ARG A 103 17.50 -3.71 8.84
CA ARG A 103 17.05 -5.10 8.94
C ARG A 103 15.52 -5.29 8.90
N ALA A 104 14.72 -4.26 8.57
CA ALA A 104 13.27 -4.30 8.66
C ALA A 104 12.58 -3.29 7.73
N LEU A 105 12.88 -3.33 6.43
CA LEU A 105 11.95 -2.75 5.46
C LEU A 105 10.58 -3.43 5.63
N PRO A 106 9.48 -2.67 5.65
CA PRO A 106 8.16 -3.28 5.73
C PRO A 106 7.91 -4.13 4.49
N ASP A 107 7.41 -5.34 4.68
CA ASP A 107 7.05 -6.24 3.58
C ASP A 107 5.70 -5.81 2.98
N LEU A 108 5.71 -5.44 1.69
CA LEU A 108 4.53 -4.96 0.96
C LEU A 108 3.83 -6.05 0.13
N GLU A 109 4.25 -7.33 0.20
CA GLU A 109 3.60 -8.45 -0.50
C GLU A 109 2.11 -8.58 -0.14
N ALA A 110 1.75 -8.27 1.11
CA ALA A 110 0.36 -8.30 1.57
C ALA A 110 -0.45 -7.03 1.20
N ASN A 111 0.20 -6.00 0.68
CA ASN A 111 -0.38 -4.69 0.42
C ASN A 111 -0.52 -4.39 -1.07
N ILE A 112 0.54 -4.64 -1.85
CA ILE A 112 0.59 -4.34 -3.29
C ILE A 112 0.72 -5.64 -4.05
N LYS A 113 -0.31 -5.98 -4.84
CA LYS A 113 -0.45 -7.29 -5.47
C LYS A 113 -0.59 -7.20 -6.98
N ARG A 114 -0.12 -8.24 -7.67
CA ARG A 114 -0.41 -8.41 -9.09
C ARG A 114 -1.80 -9.02 -9.30
N GLY A 115 -2.58 -8.47 -10.21
CA GLY A 115 -3.80 -9.11 -10.69
C GLY A 115 -4.69 -8.24 -11.57
N ASN A 116 -5.64 -8.89 -12.25
CA ASN A 116 -6.67 -8.19 -13.01
C ASN A 116 -7.85 -7.85 -12.11
N SER A 117 -7.94 -6.57 -11.73
CA SER A 117 -9.00 -6.02 -10.89
C SER A 117 -10.31 -5.72 -11.65
N ILE A 118 -10.26 -5.68 -13.00
CA ILE A 118 -11.40 -5.32 -13.86
C ILE A 118 -12.33 -6.51 -14.09
N VAL A 119 -11.78 -7.72 -14.12
CA VAL A 119 -12.55 -8.91 -14.44
C VAL A 119 -12.98 -9.63 -13.17
N GLY A 120 -14.30 -9.77 -12.98
CA GLY A 120 -14.88 -10.53 -11.88
C GLY A 120 -14.79 -12.05 -12.08
N SER A 121 -15.01 -12.80 -11.00
CA SER A 121 -15.05 -14.27 -11.02
C SER A 121 -16.16 -14.84 -11.91
N ASP A 122 -17.16 -14.03 -12.24
CA ASP A 122 -18.28 -14.32 -13.13
C ASP A 122 -17.89 -14.38 -14.62
N PHE A 123 -16.71 -13.89 -14.99
CA PHE A 123 -16.23 -13.90 -16.38
C PHE A 123 -16.20 -15.30 -17.01
N TYR A 124 -15.77 -16.30 -16.24
CA TYR A 124 -15.73 -17.69 -16.71
C TYR A 124 -17.15 -18.29 -16.82
N SER A 125 -18.08 -17.89 -15.96
CA SER A 125 -19.47 -18.39 -15.98
C SER A 125 -20.24 -17.97 -17.23
N THR A 126 -19.93 -16.78 -17.77
CA THR A 126 -20.60 -16.22 -18.96
C THR A 126 -19.99 -16.70 -20.27
N ARG A 127 -18.71 -17.12 -20.27
CA ARG A 127 -18.06 -17.67 -21.47
C ARG A 127 -18.31 -19.16 -21.71
N GLN A 128 -18.55 -19.94 -20.65
CA GLN A 128 -18.95 -21.35 -20.80
C GLN A 128 -20.29 -21.53 -21.55
N THR A 129 -21.18 -20.53 -21.55
CA THR A 129 -22.47 -20.59 -22.26
C THR A 129 -22.38 -20.22 -23.74
N THR A 130 -21.27 -19.66 -24.23
CA THR A 130 -21.22 -19.06 -25.58
C THR A 130 -20.24 -19.69 -26.58
N LEU A 131 -19.19 -20.43 -26.18
CA LEU A 131 -18.25 -21.03 -27.15
C LEU A 131 -17.74 -22.42 -26.75
N LEU A 132 -17.82 -23.36 -27.70
CA LEU A 132 -17.20 -24.70 -27.67
C LEU A 132 -15.70 -24.61 -28.05
N GLU A 133 -14.93 -23.73 -27.40
CA GLU A 133 -13.48 -23.74 -27.54
C GLU A 133 -12.83 -23.90 -26.16
N PRO A 134 -11.84 -24.80 -26.02
CA PRO A 134 -11.11 -24.94 -24.77
C PRO A 134 -10.29 -23.67 -24.56
N VAL A 135 -10.85 -22.73 -23.79
CA VAL A 135 -10.12 -21.57 -23.30
C VAL A 135 -8.98 -22.13 -22.45
N SER A 136 -7.73 -21.89 -22.87
CA SER A 136 -6.58 -22.28 -22.05
C SER A 136 -6.76 -21.68 -20.65
N ASP A 137 -6.37 -22.42 -19.61
CA ASP A 137 -6.43 -22.04 -18.19
C ASP A 137 -5.63 -20.76 -17.83
N HIS A 138 -5.21 -19.97 -18.82
CA HIS A 138 -4.38 -18.77 -18.71
C HIS A 138 -5.09 -17.50 -19.21
N ALA A 139 -6.38 -17.56 -19.56
CA ALA A 139 -6.99 -16.50 -20.35
C ALA A 139 -7.44 -15.25 -19.55
N VAL A 140 -7.64 -15.31 -18.24
CA VAL A 140 -7.79 -14.10 -17.40
C VAL A 140 -7.32 -14.37 -15.97
N ASP A 141 -6.23 -13.70 -15.56
CA ASP A 141 -5.75 -13.64 -14.17
C ASP A 141 -6.72 -12.83 -13.29
N VAL A 142 -7.94 -13.36 -13.06
CA VAL A 142 -8.97 -12.74 -12.22
C VAL A 142 -8.43 -12.56 -10.80
N PHE A 143 -8.49 -11.33 -10.30
CA PHE A 143 -8.07 -11.04 -8.94
C PHE A 143 -9.16 -11.43 -7.93
N GLN A 144 -8.87 -12.39 -7.06
CA GLN A 144 -9.81 -12.92 -6.06
C GLN A 144 -9.67 -12.13 -4.74
N TRP A 145 -10.39 -11.01 -4.63
CA TRP A 145 -10.24 -10.02 -3.56
C TRP A 145 -10.20 -10.59 -2.14
N GLU A 146 -11.13 -11.48 -1.79
CA GLU A 146 -11.25 -12.09 -0.46
C GLU A 146 -10.08 -13.01 -0.14
N ARG A 147 -9.56 -13.73 -1.15
CA ARG A 147 -8.40 -14.62 -1.01
C ARG A 147 -7.11 -13.84 -0.95
N GLU A 148 -7.02 -12.76 -1.74
CA GLU A 148 -5.80 -11.98 -1.88
C GLU A 148 -5.63 -10.98 -0.73
N PHE A 149 -6.71 -10.41 -0.21
CA PHE A 149 -6.69 -9.53 0.97
C PHE A 149 -7.52 -10.05 2.15
N PRO A 150 -7.23 -11.25 2.72
CA PRO A 150 -8.00 -11.78 3.84
C PRO A 150 -8.13 -10.81 5.02
N PRO A 151 -7.08 -10.08 5.47
CA PRO A 151 -7.21 -9.13 6.59
C PRO A 151 -8.19 -7.96 6.34
N ILE A 152 -8.55 -7.70 5.08
CA ILE A 152 -9.50 -6.66 4.69
C ILE A 152 -10.94 -7.18 4.69
N PHE A 153 -11.14 -8.43 4.28
CA PHE A 153 -12.46 -9.04 4.16
C PHE A 153 -12.88 -9.88 5.37
N GLU A 154 -11.96 -10.24 6.26
CA GLU A 154 -12.25 -10.95 7.52
C GLU A 154 -12.50 -10.00 8.71
N ARG A 155 -12.35 -8.69 8.52
CA ARG A 155 -12.62 -7.68 9.57
C ARG A 155 -14.14 -7.53 9.80
N PRO A 156 -14.59 -6.99 10.94
CA PRO A 156 -16.03 -6.84 11.24
C PRO A 156 -16.84 -6.04 10.20
N ASP A 157 -16.19 -5.11 9.49
CA ASP A 157 -16.76 -4.32 8.40
C ASP A 157 -15.98 -4.61 7.10
N PRO A 158 -16.30 -5.67 6.36
CA PRO A 158 -15.46 -6.17 5.27
C PRO A 158 -15.31 -5.16 4.12
N GLY A 159 -14.13 -5.12 3.51
CA GLY A 159 -13.84 -4.31 2.32
C GLY A 159 -12.95 -3.10 2.58
N PHE A 160 -12.78 -2.26 1.56
CA PHE A 160 -11.97 -1.05 1.63
C PHE A 160 -12.82 0.16 2.02
N ASP A 161 -12.25 1.04 2.83
CA ASP A 161 -12.95 2.25 3.29
C ASP A 161 -12.90 3.36 2.22
N VAL A 162 -11.88 3.36 1.37
CA VAL A 162 -11.67 4.34 0.30
C VAL A 162 -11.08 3.64 -0.91
N ILE A 163 -11.61 3.94 -2.10
CA ILE A 163 -11.05 3.54 -3.38
C ILE A 163 -10.61 4.82 -4.11
N ILE A 164 -9.35 4.84 -4.54
CA ILE A 164 -8.76 5.90 -5.34
C ILE A 164 -8.13 5.29 -6.58
N GLY A 165 -7.81 6.09 -7.59
CA GLY A 165 -7.09 5.62 -8.75
C GLY A 165 -7.56 6.32 -10.02
N ASN A 166 -6.82 6.06 -11.09
CA ASN A 166 -7.18 6.48 -12.44
C ASN A 166 -7.24 5.21 -13.31
N PRO A 167 -8.37 4.48 -13.28
CA PRO A 167 -8.49 3.24 -14.04
C PRO A 167 -8.37 3.51 -15.55
N PRO A 168 -7.91 2.51 -16.33
CA PRO A 168 -7.79 2.61 -17.79
C PRO A 168 -9.14 2.72 -18.52
#